data_AF-A0A5E4BX41-F1
#
_entry.id   AF-A0A5E4BX41-F1
#
_cell.length_a   1.000
_cell.length_b   1.000
_cell.length_c   1.000
_cell.angle_alpha   90.00
_cell.angle_beta   90.00
_cell.angle_gamma   90.00
#
_symmetry.space_group_name_H-M   'P 1'
#
loop_
_entity.id
_entity.type
_entity.pdbx_description
1 polymer ?
#
loop_
_entity_poly.entity_id
_entity_poly.type
_entity_poly.pdbx_seq_one_letter_code
_entity_poly.pdbx_strand_id
1 'polypeptide(L)'
;MICPSCLTDLPDNFSVTVSQEHRVAIGKHAQFRQMCNSFFMDLISTMCFKDNNPPEKNVIDGLLSLLFVQKELLRDAPQRYQEHTKSLSPFDDAVDKTPVVRSVVLKLLLKYSFHAVKDYIQAYLSLLEKKAFIIKDKTEPYMLFINCLEDSIHEKTSAYYTRSELDCLRKEGHFLQTCSSGRQGQGPATTVSVEYLQEVARTRLCLDRASDLLLELQEGSGRSSLPWRN
;
A
#
# COMPACT_ATOMS: atom_id res chain seq x y z
N MET A 1 30.75 31.36 8.85
CA MET A 1 29.84 30.29 8.33
C MET A 1 28.63 30.97 7.71
N ILE A 2 27.97 30.43 6.67
CA ILE A 2 26.81 31.09 6.04
C ILE A 2 25.56 30.20 6.19
N CYS A 3 24.40 30.80 6.43
CA CYS A 3 23.13 30.08 6.43
C CYS A 3 22.81 29.56 5.02
N PRO A 4 22.61 28.24 4.82
CA PRO A 4 22.37 27.68 3.50
C PRO A 4 21.02 28.10 2.89
N SER A 5 20.09 28.61 3.69
CA SER A 5 18.76 29.03 3.23
C SER A 5 18.70 30.51 2.83
N CYS A 6 19.20 31.41 3.68
CA CYS A 6 19.08 32.87 3.47
C CYS A 6 20.41 33.58 3.18
N LEU A 7 21.52 32.85 3.11
CA LEU A 7 22.87 33.38 2.83
C LEU A 7 23.39 34.40 3.84
N THR A 8 22.76 34.52 5.00
CA THR A 8 23.23 35.38 6.08
C THR A 8 24.48 34.78 6.74
N ASP A 9 25.51 35.61 6.91
CA ASP A 9 26.71 35.25 7.66
C ASP A 9 26.37 34.98 9.13
N LEU A 10 26.82 33.83 9.62
CA LEU A 10 26.81 33.44 11.02
C LEU A 10 28.12 33.92 11.68
N PRO A 11 28.04 34.56 12.86
CA PRO A 11 29.20 34.98 13.63
C PRO A 11 30.15 33.80 13.93
N ASP A 12 31.45 34.07 14.00
CA ASP A 12 32.47 33.04 14.27
C ASP A 12 32.32 32.37 15.65
N ASN A 13 31.67 33.06 16.60
CA ASN A 13 31.38 32.56 17.95
C ASN A 13 29.96 31.98 18.10
N PHE A 14 29.25 31.70 17.00
CA PHE A 14 27.90 31.15 17.06
C PHE A 14 27.87 29.77 17.74
N SER A 15 27.16 29.66 18.87
CA SER A 15 26.96 28.40 19.57
C SER A 15 25.61 27.77 19.22
N VAL A 16 25.64 26.53 18.74
CA VAL A 16 24.42 25.75 18.49
C VAL A 16 23.84 25.34 19.84
N THR A 17 22.73 25.94 20.23
CA THR A 17 22.03 25.63 21.48
C THR A 17 20.56 25.30 21.22
N VAL A 18 20.00 24.40 22.03
CA VAL A 18 18.58 24.06 21.95
C VAL A 18 17.79 25.08 22.76
N SER A 19 17.08 25.97 22.07
CA SER A 19 16.13 26.88 22.72
C SER A 19 14.95 26.10 23.28
N GLN A 20 14.72 26.21 24.59
CA GLN A 20 13.56 25.60 25.24
C GLN A 20 12.24 26.12 24.68
N GLU A 21 12.19 27.41 24.31
CA GLU A 21 11.02 28.04 23.71
C GLU A 21 10.71 27.44 22.33
N HIS A 22 11.73 27.32 21.47
CA HIS A 22 11.56 26.68 20.16
C HIS A 22 11.17 25.21 20.29
N ARG A 23 11.76 24.49 21.26
CA ARG A 23 11.39 23.09 21.52
C ARG A 23 9.90 22.95 21.88
N VAL A 24 9.40 23.82 22.77
CA VAL A 24 7.98 23.83 23.17
C VAL A 24 7.08 24.22 21.99
N ALA A 25 7.47 25.23 21.21
CA ALA A 25 6.71 25.69 20.05
C ALA A 25 6.61 24.59 18.96
N ILE A 26 7.73 23.93 18.64
CA ILE A 26 7.78 22.79 17.70
C ILE A 26 6.91 21.65 18.21
N GLY A 27 6.97 21.35 19.52
CA GLY A 27 6.13 20.32 20.14
C GLY A 27 4.63 20.61 20.00
N LYS A 28 4.20 21.84 20.30
CA LYS A 28 2.80 22.27 20.13
C LYS A 28 2.37 22.22 18.66
N HIS A 29 3.23 22.64 17.74
CA HIS A 29 2.96 22.57 16.32
C HIS A 29 2.80 21.13 15.83
N ALA A 30 3.67 20.21 16.27
CA ALA A 30 3.58 18.80 15.93
C ALA A 30 2.28 18.15 16.44
N GLN A 31 1.84 18.49 17.65
CA GLN A 31 0.56 18.02 18.20
C GLN A 31 -0.63 18.53 17.37
N PHE A 32 -0.64 19.82 17.04
CA PHE A 32 -1.69 20.40 16.19
C PHE A 32 -1.71 19.74 14.80
N ARG A 33 -0.52 19.52 14.20
CA ARG A 33 -0.38 18.80 12.94
C ARG A 33 -0.93 17.39 13.00
N GLN A 34 -0.66 16.67 14.09
CA GLN A 34 -1.22 15.34 14.30
C GLN A 34 -2.75 15.37 14.33
N MET A 35 -3.36 16.34 15.03
CA MET A 35 -4.81 16.52 15.04
C MET A 35 -5.38 16.78 13.64
N CYS A 36 -4.74 17.67 12.86
CA CYS A 36 -5.14 17.94 11.49
C CYS A 36 -5.02 16.71 10.58
N ASN A 37 -3.94 15.93 10.72
CA ASN A 37 -3.74 14.70 9.97
C ASN A 37 -4.79 13.64 10.32
N SER A 38 -5.13 13.48 11.60
CA SER A 38 -6.20 12.59 12.04
C SER A 38 -7.55 13.01 11.46
N PHE A 39 -7.88 14.31 11.53
CA PHE A 39 -9.09 14.86 10.93
C PHE A 39 -9.15 14.62 9.42
N PHE A 40 -8.03 14.85 8.72
CA PHE A 40 -7.94 14.62 7.28
C PHE A 40 -8.17 13.15 6.91
N MET A 41 -7.55 12.23 7.65
CA MET A 41 -7.75 10.80 7.45
C MET A 41 -9.20 10.36 7.71
N ASP A 42 -9.81 10.88 8.78
CA ASP A 42 -11.22 10.64 9.10
C ASP A 42 -12.12 11.15 7.97
N LEU A 43 -11.92 12.38 7.51
CA LEU A 43 -12.65 12.98 6.38
C LEU A 43 -12.56 12.12 5.12
N ILE A 44 -11.35 11.69 4.74
CA ILE A 44 -11.17 10.83 3.56
C ILE A 44 -11.95 9.53 3.73
N SER A 45 -11.77 8.85 4.87
CA SER A 45 -12.34 7.52 5.09
C SER A 45 -13.86 7.51 5.25
N THR A 46 -14.44 8.58 5.82
CA THR A 46 -15.87 8.68 6.16
C THR A 46 -16.70 9.44 5.14
N MET A 47 -16.08 10.32 4.35
CA MET A 47 -16.79 11.13 3.35
C MET A 47 -16.38 10.78 1.93
N CYS A 48 -15.08 10.72 1.61
CA CYS A 48 -14.64 10.44 0.24
C CYS A 48 -14.88 8.98 -0.15
N PHE A 49 -14.59 8.03 0.75
CA PHE A 49 -14.72 6.58 0.51
C PHE A 49 -15.96 5.97 1.17
N LYS A 50 -17.05 6.74 1.23
CA LYS A 50 -18.27 6.38 1.99
C LYS A 50 -19.21 5.44 1.24
N ASP A 51 -19.47 5.77 -0.02
CA ASP A 51 -20.52 5.13 -0.81
C ASP A 51 -20.03 3.84 -1.45
N ASN A 52 -20.91 3.10 -2.13
CA ASN A 52 -20.57 1.87 -2.86
C ASN A 52 -19.83 2.12 -4.18
N ASN A 53 -19.72 3.38 -4.61
CA ASN A 53 -18.98 3.79 -5.81
C ASN A 53 -17.67 4.46 -5.41
N PRO A 54 -16.58 4.23 -6.16
CA PRO A 54 -15.33 4.92 -5.92
C PRO A 54 -15.46 6.43 -6.10
N PRO A 55 -14.63 7.24 -5.43
CA PRO A 55 -14.58 8.68 -5.64
C PRO A 55 -14.25 9.03 -7.10
N GLU A 56 -14.48 10.28 -7.46
CA GLU A 56 -14.04 10.81 -8.75
C GLU A 56 -12.53 10.68 -8.93
N LYS A 57 -12.09 10.48 -10.19
CA LYS A 57 -10.69 10.27 -10.55
C LYS A 57 -9.76 11.37 -10.03
N ASN A 58 -10.16 12.63 -10.14
CA ASN A 58 -9.40 13.79 -9.64
C ASN A 58 -9.14 13.72 -8.12
N VAL A 59 -10.10 13.23 -7.33
CA VAL A 59 -9.94 13.03 -5.89
C VAL A 59 -8.92 11.95 -5.63
N ILE A 60 -9.01 10.81 -6.34
CA ILE A 60 -8.07 9.70 -6.21
C ILE A 60 -6.65 10.14 -6.62
N ASP A 61 -6.51 10.80 -7.77
CA ASP A 61 -5.23 11.31 -8.26
C ASP A 61 -4.62 12.33 -7.28
N GLY A 62 -5.45 13.21 -6.70
CA GLY A 62 -5.04 14.14 -5.66
C GLY A 62 -4.52 13.42 -4.41
N LEU A 63 -5.24 12.40 -3.92
CA LEU A 63 -4.80 11.61 -2.76
C LEU A 63 -3.50 10.83 -3.03
N LEU A 64 -3.34 10.28 -4.23
CA LEU A 64 -2.10 9.61 -4.64
C LEU A 64 -0.93 10.60 -4.73
N SER A 65 -1.17 11.82 -5.23
CA SER A 65 -0.13 12.86 -5.29
C SER A 65 0.35 13.28 -3.91
N LEU A 66 -0.53 13.29 -2.91
CA LEU A 66 -0.19 13.62 -1.52
C LEU A 66 0.71 12.58 -0.83
N LEU A 67 1.02 11.45 -1.47
CA LEU A 67 2.03 10.50 -0.97
C LEU A 67 3.47 10.91 -1.32
N PHE A 68 3.63 11.90 -2.20
CA PHE A 68 4.91 12.38 -2.68
C PHE A 68 5.03 13.89 -2.46
N VAL A 69 6.26 14.36 -2.30
CA VAL A 69 6.57 15.78 -2.27
C VAL A 69 7.90 16.04 -2.94
N GLN A 70 7.96 17.10 -3.73
CA GLN A 70 9.17 17.56 -4.36
C GLN A 70 9.79 18.67 -3.50
N LYS A 71 11.00 18.46 -2.99
CA LYS A 71 11.74 19.47 -2.23
C LYS A 71 12.92 20.00 -3.04
N GLU A 72 13.12 21.31 -2.97
CA GLU A 72 14.32 21.95 -3.51
C GLU A 72 15.52 21.55 -2.67
N LEU A 73 16.56 21.07 -3.33
CA LEU A 73 17.85 20.87 -2.68
C LEU A 73 18.55 22.23 -2.55
N LEU A 74 19.39 22.35 -1.53
CA LEU A 74 20.28 23.49 -1.37
C LEU A 74 21.12 23.68 -2.65
N ARG A 75 21.43 24.93 -3.00
CA ARG A 75 21.87 25.37 -4.34
C ARG A 75 23.04 24.59 -4.95
N ASP A 76 23.86 23.90 -4.17
CA ASP A 76 25.07 23.22 -4.62
C ASP A 76 24.88 21.75 -5.05
N ALA A 77 23.64 21.22 -5.03
CA ALA A 77 23.36 19.87 -5.50
C ALA A 77 23.23 19.81 -7.04
N PRO A 78 23.80 18.79 -7.72
CA PRO A 78 23.70 18.61 -9.17
C PRO A 78 22.25 18.39 -9.66
N GLN A 79 21.33 18.04 -8.76
CA GLN A 79 19.90 17.89 -9.03
C GLN A 79 19.13 18.91 -8.20
N ARG A 80 18.39 19.83 -8.82
CA ARG A 80 17.72 20.95 -8.11
C ARG A 80 16.55 20.50 -7.24
N TYR A 81 15.99 19.34 -7.52
CA TYR A 81 14.82 18.82 -6.83
C TYR A 81 15.02 17.35 -6.48
N GLN A 82 14.64 17.00 -5.26
CA GLN A 82 14.55 15.62 -4.81
C GLN A 82 13.10 15.31 -4.47
N GLU A 83 12.59 14.21 -5.02
CA GLU A 83 11.28 13.70 -4.62
C GLU A 83 11.41 12.81 -3.39
N HIS A 84 10.55 13.05 -2.41
CA HIS A 84 10.46 12.29 -1.19
C HIS A 84 9.07 11.68 -1.06
N THR A 85 9.00 10.53 -0.40
CA THR A 85 7.73 9.99 0.07
C THR A 85 7.35 10.64 1.39
N LYS A 86 6.05 10.67 1.67
CA LYS A 86 5.51 11.13 2.95
C LYS A 86 4.24 10.39 3.31
N SER A 87 3.81 10.53 4.57
CA SER A 87 2.49 10.08 5.00
C SER A 87 1.40 10.81 4.24
N LEU A 88 0.26 10.14 4.04
CA LEU A 88 -0.91 10.77 3.41
C LEU A 88 -1.36 11.93 4.29
N SER A 89 -0.99 13.13 3.88
CA SER A 89 -1.15 14.36 4.65
C SER A 89 -1.24 15.54 3.68
N PRO A 90 -2.06 16.56 3.99
CA PRO A 90 -2.10 17.78 3.19
C PRO A 90 -0.87 18.68 3.43
N PHE A 91 0.10 18.29 4.27
CA PHE A 91 1.25 19.12 4.65
C PHE A 91 2.58 18.51 4.20
N ASP A 92 3.53 19.38 3.79
CA ASP A 92 4.81 19.00 3.17
C ASP A 92 6.03 19.16 4.09
N ASP A 93 5.80 19.47 5.36
CA ASP A 93 6.84 19.69 6.35
C ASP A 93 7.56 18.39 6.74
N ALA A 94 6.82 17.29 6.92
CA ALA A 94 7.39 15.97 7.25
C ALA A 94 7.56 15.07 6.02
N VAL A 95 8.77 14.54 5.84
CA VAL A 95 9.12 13.59 4.77
C VAL A 95 9.86 12.39 5.33
N ASP A 96 9.80 11.27 4.62
CA ASP A 96 10.57 10.09 5.00
C ASP A 96 12.05 10.30 4.70
N LYS A 97 12.90 9.89 5.65
CA LYS A 97 14.35 9.87 5.45
C LYS A 97 14.76 8.83 4.40
N THR A 98 14.01 7.73 4.33
CA THR A 98 14.14 6.66 3.35
C THR A 98 12.82 6.48 2.64
N PRO A 99 12.77 6.29 1.31
CA PRO A 99 11.51 6.15 0.60
C PRO A 99 10.65 4.99 1.16
N VAL A 100 9.38 5.28 1.46
CA VAL A 100 8.40 4.31 1.95
C VAL A 100 7.16 4.35 1.06
N VAL A 101 6.85 3.21 0.45
CA VAL A 101 5.59 3.04 -0.30
C VAL A 101 4.47 2.73 0.69
N ARG A 102 3.43 3.57 0.70
CA ARG A 102 2.28 3.40 1.60
C ARG A 102 1.10 2.79 0.86
N SER A 103 0.37 1.91 1.57
CA SER A 103 -0.82 1.23 1.06
C SER A 103 -2.14 1.90 1.45
N VAL A 104 -2.13 3.05 2.12
CA VAL A 104 -3.35 3.70 2.63
C VAL A 104 -4.38 3.98 1.54
N VAL A 105 -4.01 4.62 0.42
CA VAL A 105 -4.93 4.89 -0.70
C VAL A 105 -5.31 3.59 -1.41
N LEU A 106 -4.37 2.65 -1.56
CA LEU A 106 -4.63 1.34 -2.15
C LEU A 106 -5.70 0.55 -1.37
N LYS A 107 -5.57 0.48 -0.03
CA LYS A 107 -6.54 -0.18 0.85
C LYS A 107 -7.91 0.49 0.79
N LEU A 108 -7.95 1.82 0.74
CA LEU A 108 -9.20 2.56 0.57
C LEU A 108 -9.89 2.25 -0.76
N LEU A 109 -9.14 2.19 -1.88
CA LEU A 109 -9.67 1.81 -3.19
C LEU A 109 -10.16 0.36 -3.21
N LEU A 110 -9.46 -0.54 -2.53
CA LEU A 110 -9.78 -1.96 -2.50
C LEU A 110 -11.04 -2.31 -1.69
N LYS A 111 -11.65 -1.35 -0.99
CA LYS A 111 -13.02 -1.49 -0.48
C LYS A 111 -14.04 -1.73 -1.61
N TYR A 112 -13.78 -1.16 -2.79
CA TYR A 112 -14.62 -1.32 -3.97
C TYR A 112 -14.33 -2.62 -4.73
N SER A 113 -15.23 -3.01 -5.63
CA SER A 113 -14.96 -4.13 -6.53
C SER A 113 -13.67 -3.90 -7.31
N PHE A 114 -12.83 -4.93 -7.45
CA PHE A 114 -11.54 -4.81 -8.14
C PHE A 114 -11.72 -4.25 -9.56
N HIS A 115 -12.76 -4.68 -10.26
CA HIS A 115 -13.09 -4.19 -11.59
C HIS A 115 -13.31 -2.67 -11.67
N ALA A 116 -13.93 -2.08 -10.64
CA ALA A 116 -14.21 -0.64 -10.61
C ALA A 116 -12.97 0.22 -10.32
N VAL A 117 -11.91 -0.35 -9.74
CA VAL A 117 -10.73 0.41 -9.29
C VAL A 117 -9.41 -0.02 -9.93
N LYS A 118 -9.39 -1.08 -10.74
CA LYS A 118 -8.18 -1.65 -11.33
C LYS A 118 -7.33 -0.61 -12.07
N ASP A 119 -7.95 0.32 -12.80
CA ASP A 119 -7.22 1.31 -13.60
C ASP A 119 -6.52 2.35 -12.70
N TYR A 120 -7.14 2.71 -11.57
CA TYR A 120 -6.51 3.58 -10.57
C TYR A 120 -5.33 2.90 -9.87
N ILE A 121 -5.50 1.63 -9.52
CA ILE A 121 -4.43 0.84 -8.89
C ILE A 121 -3.27 0.65 -9.89
N GLN A 122 -3.58 0.42 -11.16
CA GLN A 122 -2.58 0.30 -12.23
C GLN A 122 -1.84 1.61 -12.46
N ALA A 123 -2.56 2.74 -12.45
CA ALA A 123 -1.93 4.07 -12.54
C ALA A 123 -0.98 4.32 -11.37
N TYR A 124 -1.36 3.93 -10.14
CA TYR A 124 -0.48 4.04 -8.97
C TYR A 124 0.75 3.14 -9.09
N LEU A 125 0.58 1.88 -9.50
CA LEU A 125 1.69 0.95 -9.72
C LEU A 125 2.68 1.52 -10.76
N SER A 126 2.16 1.98 -11.91
CA SER A 126 2.98 2.55 -12.97
C SER A 126 3.64 3.88 -12.56
N LEU A 127 3.04 4.65 -11.66
CA LEU A 127 3.67 5.83 -11.06
C LEU A 127 4.86 5.43 -10.20
N LEU A 128 4.69 4.42 -9.33
CA LEU A 128 5.74 3.88 -8.47
C LEU A 128 6.90 3.32 -9.28
N GLU A 129 6.63 2.55 -10.34
CA GLU A 129 7.66 1.96 -11.20
C GLU A 129 8.56 2.99 -11.90
N LYS A 130 8.06 4.22 -12.11
CA LYS A 130 8.82 5.33 -12.68
C LYS A 130 9.67 6.08 -11.66
N LYS A 131 9.46 5.83 -10.35
CA LYS A 131 10.20 6.54 -9.30
C LYS A 131 11.61 5.99 -9.16
N ALA A 132 12.59 6.89 -9.10
CA ALA A 132 14.02 6.55 -9.05
C ALA A 132 14.39 5.58 -7.92
N PHE A 133 13.68 5.63 -6.79
CA PHE A 133 13.92 4.77 -5.63
C PHE A 133 13.36 3.35 -5.76
N ILE A 134 12.53 3.06 -6.77
CA ILE A 134 11.92 1.74 -7.01
C ILE A 134 12.63 0.98 -8.16
N ILE A 135 13.48 1.65 -8.93
CA ILE A 135 14.09 1.09 -10.15
C ILE A 135 14.96 -0.15 -9.87
N LYS A 136 15.60 -0.23 -8.70
CA LYS A 136 16.57 -1.29 -8.38
C LYS A 136 15.92 -2.60 -7.93
N ASP A 137 14.85 -2.54 -7.16
CA ASP A 137 14.13 -3.71 -6.66
C ASP A 137 12.64 -3.37 -6.55
N LYS A 138 11.84 -4.13 -7.31
CA LYS A 138 10.38 -3.97 -7.38
C LYS A 138 9.64 -5.02 -6.55
N THR A 139 10.36 -5.94 -5.91
CA THR A 139 9.80 -7.06 -5.15
C THR A 139 8.92 -6.56 -4.01
N GLU A 140 9.44 -5.65 -3.19
CA GLU A 140 8.72 -5.10 -2.04
C GLU A 140 7.45 -4.32 -2.44
N PRO A 141 7.47 -3.41 -3.43
CA PRO A 141 6.24 -2.80 -3.95
C PRO A 141 5.24 -3.82 -4.49
N TYR A 142 5.68 -4.84 -5.26
CA TYR A 142 4.77 -5.85 -5.77
C TYR A 142 4.17 -6.71 -4.66
N MET A 143 4.97 -7.10 -3.66
CA MET A 143 4.49 -7.82 -2.47
C MET A 143 3.48 -6.99 -1.67
N LEU A 144 3.72 -5.68 -1.51
CA LEU A 144 2.74 -4.79 -0.87
C LEU A 144 1.40 -4.79 -1.59
N PHE A 145 1.41 -4.76 -2.93
CA PHE A 145 0.19 -4.80 -3.75
C PHE A 145 -0.51 -6.16 -3.65
N ILE A 146 0.26 -7.26 -3.76
CA ILE A 146 -0.26 -8.63 -3.59
C ILE A 146 -0.95 -8.77 -2.23
N ASN A 147 -0.29 -8.36 -1.14
CA ASN A 147 -0.83 -8.45 0.21
C ASN A 147 -2.13 -7.63 0.36
N CYS A 148 -2.18 -6.41 -0.19
CA CYS A 148 -3.41 -5.61 -0.11
C CYS A 148 -4.56 -6.23 -0.94
N LEU A 149 -4.25 -6.82 -2.08
CA LEU A 149 -5.23 -7.53 -2.91
C LEU A 149 -5.75 -8.79 -2.20
N GLU A 150 -4.85 -9.53 -1.55
CA GLU A 150 -5.13 -10.69 -0.72
C GLU A 150 -6.08 -10.32 0.43
N ASP A 151 -5.73 -9.29 1.21
CA ASP A 151 -6.57 -8.73 2.29
C ASP A 151 -7.97 -8.39 1.75
N SER A 152 -8.06 -7.71 0.60
CA SER A 152 -9.33 -7.32 0.00
C SER A 152 -10.20 -8.49 -0.44
N ILE A 153 -9.60 -9.54 -1.01
CA ILE A 153 -10.33 -10.76 -1.40
C ILE A 153 -10.82 -11.47 -0.13
N HIS A 154 -9.99 -11.55 0.91
CA HIS A 154 -10.34 -12.18 2.17
C HIS A 154 -11.49 -11.45 2.89
N GLU A 155 -11.40 -10.12 3.04
CA GLU A 155 -12.44 -9.27 3.64
C GLU A 155 -13.78 -9.39 2.91
N LYS A 156 -13.76 -9.42 1.57
CA LYS A 156 -15.00 -9.60 0.79
C LYS A 156 -15.56 -11.01 0.97
N THR A 157 -14.71 -12.03 0.92
CA THR A 157 -15.16 -13.42 1.07
C THR A 157 -15.77 -13.66 2.45
N SER A 158 -15.20 -13.10 3.51
CA SER A 158 -15.76 -13.16 4.87
C SER A 158 -17.03 -12.32 5.01
N ALA A 159 -17.13 -11.14 4.40
CA ALA A 159 -18.38 -10.36 4.45
C ALA A 159 -19.58 -11.09 3.78
N TYR A 160 -19.33 -12.03 2.87
CA TYR A 160 -20.33 -12.81 2.14
C TYR A 160 -20.58 -14.23 2.70
N TYR A 161 -20.43 -14.49 4.01
CA TYR A 161 -20.73 -15.78 4.68
C TYR A 161 -22.14 -16.37 4.43
N THR A 162 -22.96 -15.74 3.60
CA THR A 162 -24.23 -16.27 3.09
C THR A 162 -24.08 -17.25 1.90
N ARG A 163 -22.88 -17.39 1.31
CA ARG A 163 -22.66 -18.32 0.19
C ARG A 163 -22.18 -19.68 0.70
N SER A 164 -22.72 -20.77 0.16
CA SER A 164 -22.24 -22.13 0.46
C SER A 164 -20.75 -22.21 0.17
N GLU A 165 -19.96 -22.69 1.13
CA GLU A 165 -18.52 -22.91 0.99
C GLU A 165 -18.16 -23.68 -0.30
N LEU A 166 -19.01 -24.62 -0.71
CA LEU A 166 -18.87 -25.39 -1.94
C LEU A 166 -18.92 -24.52 -3.21
N ASP A 167 -19.73 -23.46 -3.22
CA ASP A 167 -19.77 -22.53 -4.35
C ASP A 167 -18.48 -21.72 -4.45
N CYS A 168 -17.90 -21.35 -3.31
CA CYS A 168 -16.60 -20.69 -3.25
C CYS A 168 -15.51 -21.61 -3.82
N LEU A 169 -15.42 -22.85 -3.31
CA LEU A 169 -14.47 -23.85 -3.81
C LEU A 169 -14.64 -24.13 -5.30
N ARG A 170 -15.87 -24.20 -5.81
CA ARG A 170 -16.12 -24.38 -7.25
C ARG A 170 -15.61 -23.20 -8.08
N LYS A 171 -15.82 -21.96 -7.62
CA LYS A 171 -15.33 -20.75 -8.30
C LYS A 171 -13.81 -20.69 -8.32
N GLU A 172 -13.18 -20.96 -7.18
CA GLU A 172 -11.72 -20.96 -7.06
C GLU A 172 -11.10 -22.11 -7.86
N GLY A 173 -11.72 -23.29 -7.86
CA GLY A 173 -11.30 -24.42 -8.71
C GLY A 173 -11.36 -24.09 -10.20
N HIS A 174 -12.44 -23.44 -10.66
CA HIS A 174 -12.52 -22.96 -12.05
C HIS A 174 -11.47 -21.90 -12.36
N PHE A 175 -11.20 -20.98 -11.43
CA PHE A 175 -10.12 -20.00 -11.57
C PHE A 175 -8.76 -20.69 -11.75
N LEU A 176 -8.41 -21.66 -10.90
CA LEU A 176 -7.13 -22.38 -11.00
C LEU A 176 -6.96 -23.16 -12.33
N GLN A 177 -8.05 -23.68 -12.87
CA GLN A 177 -8.03 -24.34 -14.18
C GLN A 177 -7.76 -23.36 -15.34
N THR A 178 -8.15 -22.10 -15.18
CA THR A 178 -8.10 -21.09 -16.25
C THR A 178 -6.93 -20.11 -16.13
N CYS A 179 -6.40 -19.86 -14.93
CA CYS A 179 -5.35 -18.86 -14.67
C CYS A 179 -4.02 -19.15 -15.40
N SER A 180 -3.73 -20.42 -15.67
CA SER A 180 -2.47 -20.85 -16.32
C SER A 180 -2.52 -20.81 -17.85
N SER A 181 -3.73 -20.82 -18.42
CA SER A 181 -3.94 -21.00 -19.86
C SER A 181 -3.59 -19.75 -20.69
N GLY A 182 -3.57 -18.56 -20.08
CA GLY A 182 -3.26 -17.30 -20.77
C GLY A 182 -1.76 -16.99 -20.94
N ARG A 183 -0.86 -17.77 -20.34
CA ARG A 183 0.57 -17.42 -20.20
C ARG A 183 1.54 -18.35 -20.92
N GLN A 184 1.07 -19.48 -21.46
CA GLN A 184 1.87 -20.32 -22.35
C GLN A 184 2.22 -19.53 -23.62
N GLY A 185 3.38 -18.87 -23.65
CA GLY A 185 3.90 -18.20 -24.84
C GLY A 185 4.31 -16.73 -24.65
N GLN A 186 4.05 -16.12 -23.49
CA GLN A 186 4.60 -14.80 -23.21
C GLN A 186 6.00 -14.98 -22.60
N GLY A 187 7.03 -14.50 -23.31
CA GLY A 187 8.39 -14.35 -22.76
C GLY A 187 8.39 -13.47 -21.49
N PRO A 188 9.55 -13.20 -20.86
CA PRO A 188 9.59 -12.39 -19.64
C PRO A 188 8.88 -11.05 -19.87
N ALA A 189 7.69 -10.92 -19.29
CA ALA A 189 6.83 -9.76 -19.49
C ALA A 189 7.57 -8.53 -18.96
N THR A 190 7.85 -7.56 -19.83
CA THR A 190 8.59 -6.34 -19.49
C THR A 190 7.87 -5.44 -18.48
N THR A 191 6.58 -5.70 -18.20
CA THR A 191 5.75 -4.90 -17.30
C THR A 191 4.76 -5.77 -16.53
N VAL A 192 4.76 -5.66 -15.20
CA VAL A 192 3.84 -6.35 -14.30
C VAL A 192 2.52 -5.56 -14.21
N SER A 193 1.41 -6.20 -14.55
CA SER A 193 0.07 -5.60 -14.40
C SER A 193 -0.54 -5.90 -13.04
N VAL A 194 -1.48 -5.06 -12.61
CA VAL A 194 -2.23 -5.26 -11.36
C VAL A 194 -3.14 -6.48 -11.47
N GLU A 195 -3.68 -6.80 -12.64
CA GLU A 195 -4.40 -8.05 -12.88
C GLU A 195 -3.51 -9.27 -12.61
N TYR A 196 -2.24 -9.22 -13.02
CA TYR A 196 -1.32 -10.31 -12.69
C TYR A 196 -1.08 -10.41 -11.19
N LEU A 197 -0.85 -9.29 -10.50
CA LEU A 197 -0.69 -9.29 -9.05
C LEU A 197 -1.95 -9.82 -8.33
N GLN A 198 -3.14 -9.54 -8.89
CA GLN A 198 -4.41 -10.08 -8.39
C GLN A 198 -4.51 -11.59 -8.60
N GLU A 199 -4.09 -12.10 -9.77
CA GLU A 199 -4.02 -13.55 -10.02
C GLU A 199 -3.09 -14.23 -9.00
N VAL A 200 -1.91 -13.65 -8.75
CA VAL A 200 -0.96 -14.16 -7.75
C VAL A 200 -1.57 -14.17 -6.34
N ALA A 201 -2.19 -13.07 -5.91
CA ALA A 201 -2.87 -12.98 -4.62
C ALA A 201 -3.98 -14.04 -4.48
N ARG A 202 -4.79 -14.22 -5.52
CA ARG A 202 -5.87 -15.22 -5.54
C ARG A 202 -5.33 -16.65 -5.52
N THR A 203 -4.25 -16.93 -6.25
CA THR A 203 -3.58 -18.23 -6.22
C THR A 203 -3.01 -18.53 -4.83
N ARG A 204 -2.39 -17.56 -4.15
CA ARG A 204 -1.90 -17.73 -2.77
C ARG A 204 -3.01 -18.13 -1.81
N LEU A 205 -4.15 -17.44 -1.84
CA LEU A 205 -5.32 -17.80 -1.04
C LEU A 205 -5.85 -19.21 -1.34
N CYS A 206 -5.84 -19.63 -2.61
CA CYS A 206 -6.22 -20.99 -2.97
C CYS A 206 -5.26 -22.03 -2.37
N LEU A 207 -3.96 -21.75 -2.34
CA LEU A 207 -2.95 -22.62 -1.73
C LEU A 207 -3.10 -22.67 -0.21
N ASP A 208 -3.40 -21.54 0.43
CA ASP A 208 -3.68 -21.50 1.87
C ASP A 208 -4.90 -22.36 2.20
N ARG A 209 -6.01 -22.22 1.45
CA ARG A 209 -7.20 -23.07 1.66
C ARG A 209 -6.92 -24.55 1.37
N ALA A 210 -6.13 -24.86 0.35
CA ALA A 210 -5.71 -26.23 0.07
C ALA A 210 -4.89 -26.83 1.23
N SER A 211 -4.00 -26.02 1.82
CA SER A 211 -3.24 -26.41 3.01
C SER A 211 -4.16 -26.71 4.19
N ASP A 212 -5.15 -25.85 4.46
CA ASP A 212 -6.12 -26.07 5.54
C ASP A 212 -6.89 -27.39 5.35
N LEU A 213 -7.39 -27.65 4.14
CA LEU A 213 -8.12 -28.89 3.83
C LEU A 213 -7.25 -30.13 4.00
N LEU A 214 -5.97 -30.06 3.64
CA LEU A 214 -5.03 -31.17 3.83
C LEU A 214 -4.78 -31.46 5.32
N LEU A 215 -4.71 -30.42 6.15
CA LEU A 215 -4.58 -30.57 7.60
C LEU A 215 -5.85 -31.19 8.21
N GLU A 216 -7.04 -30.70 7.84
CA GLU A 216 -8.33 -31.25 8.28
C GLU A 216 -8.46 -32.75 7.91
N LEU A 217 -8.02 -33.15 6.71
CA LEU A 217 -8.00 -34.55 6.27
C LEU A 217 -7.07 -35.43 7.12
N GLN A 218 -5.89 -34.92 7.47
CA GLN A 218 -4.93 -35.66 8.32
C GLN A 218 -5.46 -35.85 9.74
N GLU A 219 -6.08 -34.83 10.32
CA GLU A 219 -6.70 -34.90 11.65
C GLU A 219 -7.91 -35.84 11.69
N GLY A 220 -8.74 -35.83 10.64
CA GLY A 220 -9.86 -36.75 10.48
C GLY A 220 -9.44 -38.21 10.35
N SER A 221 -8.34 -38.48 9.63
CA SER A 221 -7.78 -39.82 9.47
C SER A 221 -7.10 -40.37 10.73
N GLY A 222 -6.56 -39.51 11.60
CA GLY A 222 -5.90 -39.89 12.85
C GLY A 222 -6.85 -40.34 13.97
N ARG A 223 -8.13 -39.96 13.91
CA ARG A 223 -9.16 -40.40 14.86
C ARG A 223 -9.81 -41.75 14.52
N SER A 224 -9.69 -42.21 13.26
CA SER A 224 -10.24 -43.50 12.82
C SER A 224 -9.33 -44.71 13.09
N SER A 225 -8.12 -44.52 13.64
CA SER A 225 -7.12 -45.60 13.82
C SER A 225 -6.84 -46.02 15.26
N LEU A 226 -7.76 -45.81 16.22
CA LEU A 226 -7.67 -46.45 17.54
C LEU A 226 -8.79 -47.48 17.74
N PRO A 227 -8.62 -48.73 17.27
CA PRO A 227 -9.35 -49.86 17.82
C PRO A 227 -8.63 -50.36 19.09
N TRP A 228 -9.32 -50.23 20.22
CA TRP A 228 -9.27 -51.09 21.41
C TRP A 228 -7.92 -51.73 21.81
N ARG A 229 -7.33 -51.27 22.92
CA ARG A 229 -6.54 -52.15 23.79
C ARG A 229 -7.35 -52.47 25.04
N ASN A 230 -7.66 -53.75 25.19
CA ASN A 230 -8.03 -54.39 26.46
C ASN A 230 -6.91 -54.25 27.50
#